data_AF-A0A2H0V6X3-F1
#
_entry.id   AF-A0A2H0V6X3-F1
#
_cell.length_a   1.000
_cell.length_b   1.000
_cell.length_c   1.000
_cell.angle_alpha   90.00
_cell.angle_beta   90.00
_cell.angle_gamma   90.00
#
_symmetry.space_group_name_H-M   'P 1'
#
loop_
_entity.id
_entity.type
_entity.pdbx_description
1 polymer ?
#
loop_
_entity_poly.entity_id
_entity_poly.type
_entity_poly.pdbx_seq_one_letter_code
_entity_poly.pdbx_strand_id
1 'polypeptide(L)'
;VRQEVEDILAEYQSYANNKLAIEFIDPQDDEKIQQNLQLVGIPLLQFNVLENDKYEVINGYLGMVVQYGDNKQAIPVVNNTQNLEYQLTSAIKKVVAAENPVIGFTIGHGELDRAANLTILNQKLSEIYTVRDVDL
;
A
#
# COMPACT_ATOMS: atom_id res chain seq x y z
N VAL A 1 -11.75 8.76 9.92
CA VAL A 1 -10.65 7.86 9.52
C VAL A 1 -10.95 6.40 9.79
N ARG A 2 -10.94 5.88 11.04
CA ARG A 2 -11.16 4.43 11.28
C ARG A 2 -12.45 3.90 10.65
N GLN A 3 -13.58 4.56 10.91
CA GLN A 3 -14.87 4.18 10.32
C GLN A 3 -14.84 4.22 8.78
N GLU A 4 -14.27 5.27 8.19
CA GLU A 4 -14.17 5.38 6.72
C GLU A 4 -13.30 4.28 6.10
N VAL A 5 -12.23 3.86 6.79
CA VAL A 5 -11.40 2.71 6.38
C VAL A 5 -12.22 1.43 6.45
N GLU A 6 -12.93 1.20 7.55
CA GLU A 6 -13.82 0.04 7.73
C GLU A 6 -14.91 -0.01 6.65
N ASP A 7 -15.51 1.14 6.30
CA ASP A 7 -16.53 1.25 5.25
C ASP A 7 -15.98 0.89 3.87
N ILE A 8 -14.81 1.44 3.48
CA ILE A 8 -14.14 1.10 2.21
C ILE A 8 -13.83 -0.39 2.16
N LEU A 9 -13.28 -0.94 3.25
CA LEU A 9 -12.93 -2.36 3.32
C LEU A 9 -14.17 -3.27 3.21
N ALA A 10 -15.26 -2.92 3.89
CA ALA A 10 -16.52 -3.64 3.80
C ALA A 10 -17.10 -3.62 2.38
N GLU A 11 -16.99 -2.48 1.69
CA GLU A 11 -17.40 -2.37 0.30
C GLU A 11 -16.62 -3.35 -0.60
N TYR A 12 -15.28 -3.35 -0.51
CA TYR A 12 -14.45 -4.30 -1.25
C TYR A 12 -14.82 -5.75 -0.96
N GLN A 13 -15.05 -6.09 0.31
CA GLN A 13 -15.45 -7.43 0.71
C GLN A 13 -16.80 -7.85 0.10
N SER A 14 -17.77 -6.92 0.07
CA SER A 14 -19.10 -7.17 -0.49
C SER A 14 -19.08 -7.51 -1.99
N TYR A 15 -18.19 -6.85 -2.76
CA TYR A 15 -18.05 -7.08 -4.20
C TYR A 15 -17.09 -8.24 -4.56
N ALA A 16 -16.31 -8.74 -3.60
CA ALA A 16 -15.27 -9.74 -3.85
C ALA A 16 -15.80 -11.18 -4.04
N ASN A 17 -17.10 -11.45 -3.91
CA ASN A 17 -17.68 -12.80 -4.03
C ASN A 17 -16.95 -13.85 -3.16
N ASN A 18 -16.73 -13.55 -1.88
CA ASN A 18 -15.98 -14.38 -0.91
C ASN A 18 -14.48 -14.60 -1.22
N LYS A 19 -13.89 -13.84 -2.14
CA LYS A 19 -12.44 -13.92 -2.46
C LYS A 19 -11.57 -12.98 -1.63
N LEU A 20 -12.17 -12.16 -0.78
CA LEU A 20 -11.47 -11.22 0.10
C LEU A 20 -11.87 -11.49 1.55
N ALA A 21 -10.87 -11.73 2.39
CA ALA A 21 -11.02 -11.83 3.84
C ALA A 21 -10.31 -10.63 4.49
N ILE A 22 -10.93 -10.07 5.51
CA ILE A 22 -10.46 -8.87 6.20
C ILE A 22 -10.35 -9.20 7.68
N GLU A 23 -9.20 -8.89 8.27
CA GLU A 23 -8.90 -9.12 9.68
C GLU A 23 -8.32 -7.84 10.27
N PHE A 24 -8.84 -7.45 11.44
CA PHE A 24 -8.32 -6.32 12.22
C PHE A 24 -7.51 -6.88 13.38
N ILE A 25 -6.23 -6.54 13.42
CA ILE A 25 -5.28 -7.05 14.41
C ILE A 25 -4.81 -5.88 15.26
N ASP A 26 -4.94 -6.02 16.59
CA ASP A 26 -4.26 -5.14 17.54
C ASP A 26 -2.94 -5.81 17.98
N PRO A 27 -1.77 -5.28 17.57
CA PRO A 27 -0.49 -5.90 17.87
C PRO A 27 0.06 -5.53 19.26
N GLN A 28 -0.65 -4.75 20.10
CA GLN A 28 -0.11 -4.19 21.35
C GLN A 28 0.60 -5.22 22.25
N ASP A 29 0.03 -6.43 22.38
CA ASP A 29 0.54 -7.46 23.29
C ASP A 29 1.25 -8.63 22.57
N ASP A 30 1.48 -8.56 21.26
CA ASP A 30 2.10 -9.63 20.47
C ASP A 30 3.42 -9.18 19.82
N GLU A 31 4.54 -9.49 20.48
CA GLU A 31 5.89 -9.18 19.99
C GLU A 31 6.19 -9.79 18.61
N LYS A 32 5.63 -10.96 18.29
CA LYS A 32 5.89 -11.62 16.99
C LYS A 32 5.18 -10.87 15.87
N ILE A 33 3.95 -10.43 16.12
CA ILE A 33 3.22 -9.60 15.16
C ILE A 33 3.94 -8.26 14.98
N GLN A 34 4.39 -7.61 16.05
CA GLN A 34 5.16 -6.36 15.97
C GLN A 34 6.44 -6.51 15.14
N GLN A 35 7.21 -7.57 15.35
CA GLN A 35 8.40 -7.87 14.55
C GLN A 35 8.05 -8.08 13.07
N ASN A 36 6.98 -8.84 12.78
CA ASN A 36 6.52 -9.06 11.42
C ASN A 36 6.08 -7.74 10.74
N LEU A 37 5.35 -6.88 11.44
CA LEU A 37 4.95 -5.55 10.96
C LEU A 37 6.16 -4.72 10.54
N GLN A 38 7.23 -4.72 11.36
CA GLN A 38 8.47 -4.04 11.02
C GLN A 38 9.14 -4.65 9.77
N LEU A 39 9.17 -5.98 9.65
CA LEU A 39 9.74 -6.68 8.49
C LEU A 39 8.98 -6.38 7.19
N VAL A 40 7.66 -6.22 7.25
CA VAL A 40 6.84 -5.86 6.09
C VAL A 40 6.77 -4.34 5.83
N GLY A 41 7.46 -3.53 6.65
CA GLY A 41 7.57 -2.09 6.45
C GLY A 41 6.41 -1.26 7.01
N ILE A 42 5.67 -1.77 7.99
CA ILE A 42 4.65 -1.02 8.74
C ILE A 42 5.30 -0.46 10.03
N PRO A 43 5.48 0.86 10.14
CA PRO A 43 6.13 1.47 11.30
C PRO A 43 5.19 1.61 12.50
N LEU A 44 5.77 1.60 13.71
CA LEU A 44 5.10 2.08 14.92
C LEU A 44 5.01 3.61 14.86
N LEU A 45 3.81 4.14 15.05
CA LEU A 45 3.54 5.58 15.05
C LEU A 45 3.34 6.08 16.48
N GLN A 46 3.77 7.31 16.71
CA GLN A 46 3.58 8.03 17.96
C GLN A 46 2.48 9.08 17.78
N PHE A 47 1.44 9.02 18.62
CA PHE A 47 0.32 9.95 18.61
C PHE A 47 0.35 10.80 19.87
N ASN A 48 0.14 12.10 19.69
CA ASN A 48 -0.07 13.03 20.80
C ASN A 48 -1.57 13.18 21.01
N VAL A 49 -2.09 12.66 22.12
CA VAL A 49 -3.50 12.75 22.50
C VAL A 49 -3.64 13.75 23.63
N LEU A 50 -4.60 14.66 23.51
CA LEU A 50 -4.95 15.60 24.57
C LEU A 50 -6.12 15.01 25.36
N GLU A 51 -5.84 14.50 26.55
CA GLU A 51 -6.85 13.92 27.45
C GLU A 51 -6.81 14.64 28.80
N ASN A 52 -7.95 15.16 29.27
CA ASN A 52 -8.08 15.87 30.56
C ASN A 52 -6.99 16.94 30.80
N ASP A 53 -6.76 17.82 29.82
CA ASP A 53 -5.73 18.88 29.84
C ASP A 53 -4.27 18.39 29.98
N LYS A 54 -4.02 17.09 29.73
CA LYS A 54 -2.67 16.51 29.66
C LYS A 54 -2.37 16.03 28.25
N TYR A 55 -1.16 16.34 27.77
CA TYR A 55 -0.62 15.70 26.58
C TYR A 55 -0.09 14.33 26.96
N GLU A 56 -0.70 13.29 26.39
CA GLU A 56 -0.25 11.92 26.49
C GLU A 56 0.30 11.46 25.15
N VAL A 57 1.41 10.74 25.21
CA VAL A 57 2.08 10.19 24.05
C VAL A 57 1.77 8.70 24.00
N ILE A 58 0.94 8.29 23.04
CA ILE A 58 0.59 6.89 22.83
C ILE A 58 1.29 6.35 21.59
N ASN A 59 1.67 5.08 21.60
CA ASN A 59 2.25 4.41 20.44
C ASN A 59 1.22 3.45 19.84
N GLY A 60 1.14 3.37 18.51
CA GLY A 60 0.23 2.46 17.83
C GLY A 60 0.55 2.27 16.36
N TYR A 61 -0.13 1.33 15.72
CA TYR A 61 0.04 1.02 14.31
C TYR A 61 -1.20 1.43 13.52
N LEU A 62 -1.00 2.05 12.36
CA LEU A 62 -2.07 2.37 11.41
C LEU A 62 -1.61 1.94 10.02
N GLY A 63 -1.53 0.63 9.78
CA GLY A 63 -1.10 0.07 8.51
C GLY A 63 -1.96 -1.10 8.10
N MET A 64 -1.73 -1.59 6.88
CA MET A 64 -2.45 -2.73 6.32
C MET A 64 -1.50 -3.59 5.49
N VAL A 65 -1.70 -4.90 5.53
CA VAL A 65 -0.99 -5.85 4.66
C VAL A 65 -2.02 -6.55 3.78
N VAL A 66 -1.83 -6.48 2.46
CA VAL A 66 -2.56 -7.29 1.50
C VAL A 66 -1.70 -8.50 1.17
N GLN A 67 -2.27 -9.71 1.27
CA GLN A 67 -1.54 -10.95 1.04
C GLN A 67 -2.31 -11.92 0.15
N TYR A 68 -1.60 -12.63 -0.71
CA TYR A 68 -2.12 -13.72 -1.51
C TYR A 68 -1.01 -14.75 -1.79
N GLY A 69 -1.17 -15.97 -1.24
CA GLY A 69 -0.09 -16.96 -1.24
C GLY A 69 1.16 -16.42 -0.51
N ASP A 70 2.31 -16.48 -1.16
CA ASP A 70 3.58 -15.96 -0.62
C ASP A 70 3.77 -14.45 -0.87
N ASN A 71 2.93 -13.84 -1.71
CA ASN A 71 3.04 -12.43 -2.05
C ASN A 71 2.40 -11.55 -0.97
N LYS A 72 3.12 -10.51 -0.54
CA LYS A 72 2.65 -9.52 0.43
C LYS A 72 2.92 -8.11 -0.07
N GLN A 73 1.99 -7.21 0.17
CA GLN A 73 2.13 -5.79 -0.10
C GLN A 73 1.63 -5.00 1.11
N ALA A 74 2.53 -4.24 1.74
CA ALA A 74 2.16 -3.34 2.83
C ALA A 74 1.67 -1.99 2.30
N ILE A 75 0.71 -1.42 3.02
CA ILE A 75 0.28 -0.03 2.99
C ILE A 75 0.70 0.55 4.35
N PRO A 76 1.88 1.21 4.44
CA PRO A 76 2.55 1.48 5.72
C PRO A 76 1.79 2.36 6.69
N VAL A 77 1.12 3.41 6.19
CA VAL A 77 0.41 4.39 7.01
C VAL A 77 -0.93 4.73 6.37
N VAL A 78 -2.01 4.48 7.10
CA VAL A 78 -3.39 4.80 6.74
C VAL A 78 -3.92 5.83 7.74
N ASN A 79 -3.55 7.10 7.54
CA ASN A 79 -3.97 8.22 8.37
C ASN A 79 -5.14 9.03 7.77
N ASN A 80 -5.48 8.79 6.50
CA ASN A 80 -6.64 9.32 5.80
C ASN A 80 -7.03 8.37 4.65
N THR A 81 -8.21 8.57 4.08
CA THR A 81 -8.78 7.68 3.05
C THR A 81 -8.66 8.21 1.62
N GLN A 82 -8.14 9.42 1.39
CA GLN A 82 -8.17 10.09 0.08
C GLN A 82 -7.53 9.26 -1.05
N ASN A 83 -6.50 8.49 -0.74
CA ASN A 83 -5.79 7.63 -1.69
C ASN A 83 -5.90 6.14 -1.38
N LEU A 84 -6.69 5.77 -0.36
CA LEU A 84 -6.70 4.42 0.19
C LEU A 84 -7.25 3.41 -0.83
N GLU A 85 -8.33 3.75 -1.53
CA GLU A 85 -8.91 2.87 -2.55
C GLU A 85 -7.90 2.55 -3.66
N TYR A 86 -7.17 3.56 -4.14
CA TYR A 86 -6.13 3.36 -5.15
C TYR A 86 -4.99 2.48 -4.61
N GLN A 87 -4.52 2.74 -3.38
CA GLN A 87 -3.47 1.95 -2.75
C GLN A 87 -3.90 0.50 -2.56
N LEU A 88 -5.13 0.27 -2.10
CA LEU A 88 -5.71 -1.05 -1.88
C LEU A 88 -5.89 -1.81 -3.20
N THR A 89 -6.51 -1.20 -4.21
CA THR A 89 -6.67 -1.79 -5.54
C THR A 89 -5.32 -2.16 -6.16
N SER A 90 -4.35 -1.25 -6.07
CA SER A 90 -3.00 -1.50 -6.60
C SER A 90 -2.29 -2.62 -5.83
N ALA A 91 -2.44 -2.67 -4.51
CA ALA A 91 -1.87 -3.73 -3.68
C ALA A 91 -2.48 -5.10 -3.99
N ILE A 92 -3.82 -5.18 -4.12
CA ILE A 92 -4.52 -6.40 -4.53
C ILE A 92 -4.03 -6.85 -5.91
N LYS A 93 -3.97 -5.93 -6.89
CA LYS A 93 -3.48 -6.24 -8.23
C LYS A 93 -2.06 -6.81 -8.20
N LYS A 94 -1.16 -6.24 -7.40
CA LYS A 94 0.22 -6.71 -7.27
C LYS A 94 0.32 -8.13 -6.72
N VAL A 95 -0.41 -8.44 -5.66
CA VAL A 95 -0.26 -9.75 -5.00
C VAL A 95 -0.96 -10.88 -5.75
N VAL A 96 -1.98 -10.56 -6.57
CA VAL A 96 -2.75 -11.53 -7.37
C VAL A 96 -2.18 -11.69 -8.79
N ALA A 97 -1.51 -10.69 -9.36
CA ALA A 97 -0.95 -10.78 -10.69
C ALA A 97 0.14 -11.86 -10.76
N ALA A 98 0.02 -12.76 -11.74
CA ALA A 98 1.06 -13.77 -12.01
C ALA A 98 2.36 -13.13 -12.53
N GLU A 99 2.23 -12.08 -13.34
CA GLU A 99 3.32 -11.30 -13.89
C GLU A 99 2.93 -9.82 -13.97
N ASN A 100 3.90 -8.93 -13.83
CA ASN A 100 3.67 -7.50 -14.02
C ASN A 100 3.72 -7.18 -15.52
N PRO A 101 2.64 -6.63 -16.12
CA PRO A 101 2.62 -6.26 -17.52
C PRO A 101 3.73 -5.26 -17.82
N VAL A 102 4.32 -5.39 -19.02
CA VAL A 102 5.48 -4.60 -19.43
C VAL A 102 5.04 -3.41 -20.28
N ILE A 103 5.51 -2.22 -19.91
CA ILE A 103 5.37 -1.00 -20.72
C ILE A 103 6.74 -0.66 -21.32
N GLY A 104 6.80 -0.61 -22.65
CA GLY A 104 7.98 -0.21 -23.40
C GLY A 104 7.95 1.28 -23.75
N PHE A 105 9.02 2.01 -23.42
CA PHE A 105 9.26 3.37 -23.91
C PHE A 105 10.22 3.32 -25.08
N THR A 106 9.88 3.96 -26.20
CA THR A 106 10.76 3.98 -27.38
C THR A 106 11.90 4.97 -27.16
N ILE A 107 13.09 4.60 -27.61
CA ILE A 107 14.29 5.43 -27.57
C ILE A 107 14.99 5.35 -28.94
N GLY A 108 15.93 6.27 -29.17
CA GLY A 108 16.82 6.24 -30.35
C GLY A 108 16.46 7.22 -31.47
N HIS A 109 15.30 7.86 -31.43
CA HIS A 109 14.77 8.71 -32.50
C HIS A 109 14.41 10.14 -32.06
N GLY A 110 15.01 10.60 -30.95
CA GLY A 110 14.76 11.94 -30.38
C GLY A 110 13.58 11.99 -29.42
N GLU A 111 13.11 10.85 -28.93
CA GLU A 111 12.16 10.77 -27.83
C GLU A 111 12.73 11.34 -26.53
N LEU A 112 11.81 11.63 -25.60
CA LEU A 112 12.15 12.08 -24.26
C LEU A 112 12.86 10.98 -23.48
N ASP A 113 13.93 11.33 -22.78
CA ASP A 113 14.60 10.41 -21.86
C ASP A 113 13.66 10.09 -20.70
N ARG A 114 13.31 8.81 -20.52
CA ARG A 114 12.38 8.39 -19.49
C ARG A 114 12.89 8.73 -18.08
N ALA A 115 14.18 8.52 -17.82
CA ALA A 115 14.77 8.74 -16.51
C ALA A 115 14.88 10.25 -16.18
N ALA A 116 15.24 11.06 -17.16
CA ALA A 116 15.48 12.49 -16.98
C ALA A 116 14.23 13.36 -17.15
N ASN A 117 13.33 13.02 -18.09
CA ASN A 117 12.21 13.88 -18.48
C ASN A 117 10.85 13.36 -18.00
N LEU A 118 10.70 12.06 -17.75
CA LEU A 118 9.43 11.42 -17.40
C LEU A 118 9.43 10.81 -16.00
N THR A 119 10.23 11.35 -15.08
CA THR A 119 10.46 10.76 -13.75
C THR A 119 9.17 10.46 -12.98
N ILE A 120 8.21 11.39 -12.96
CA ILE A 120 6.92 11.20 -12.26
C ILE A 120 6.10 10.09 -12.92
N LEU A 121 6.01 10.09 -14.25
CA LEU A 121 5.30 9.06 -15.00
C LEU A 121 5.94 7.69 -14.79
N ASN A 122 7.28 7.62 -14.85
CA ASN A 122 8.03 6.40 -14.61
C ASN A 122 7.79 5.88 -13.19
N GLN A 123 7.79 6.75 -12.18
CA GLN A 123 7.48 6.38 -10.80
C GLN A 123 6.06 5.79 -10.70
N LYS A 124 5.06 6.45 -11.29
CA LYS A 124 3.66 6.00 -11.24
C LYS A 124 3.42 4.70 -12.01
N LEU A 125 4.00 4.54 -13.19
CA LEU A 125 3.85 3.29 -13.95
C LEU A 125 4.56 2.12 -13.26
N SER A 126 5.75 2.38 -12.68
CA SER A 126 6.50 1.37 -11.92
C SER A 126 5.79 0.93 -10.64
N GLU A 127 4.75 1.66 -10.19
CA GLU A 127 3.90 1.18 -9.10
C GLU A 127 3.13 -0.08 -9.50
N ILE A 128 2.85 -0.38 -10.77
CA ILE A 128 2.01 -1.53 -11.17
C ILE A 128 2.47 -2.26 -12.45
N TYR A 129 3.45 -1.74 -13.16
CA TYR A 129 3.99 -2.28 -14.41
C TYR A 129 5.50 -2.41 -14.33
N THR A 130 6.07 -3.30 -15.15
CA THR A 130 7.50 -3.30 -15.43
C THR A 130 7.77 -2.33 -16.57
N VAL A 131 8.53 -1.27 -16.31
CA VAL A 131 8.85 -0.24 -17.31
C VAL A 131 10.25 -0.44 -17.86
N ARG A 132 10.40 -0.56 -19.18
CA ARG A 132 11.69 -0.72 -19.86
C ARG A 132 11.79 0.17 -21.11
N ASP A 133 13.01 0.52 -21.46
CA ASP A 133 13.28 1.20 -22.72
C ASP A 133 13.44 0.16 -23.84
N VAL A 134 12.94 0.49 -25.02
CA VAL A 134 12.94 -0.34 -26.22
C VAL A 134 13.52 0.49 -27.35
N ASP A 135 14.66 0.06 -27.87
CA ASP A 135 15.27 0.65 -29.07
C ASP A 135 14.52 0.12 -30.30
N LEU A 136 14.07 1.02 -31.17
CA LEU A 136 13.29 0.70 -32.37
C LEU A 136 14.08 0.97 -33.65
#